data_AF-A0A919TN08-F1
#
_entry.id   AF-A0A919TN08-F1
#
_cell.length_a   1.000
_cell.length_b   1.000
_cell.length_c   1.000
_cell.angle_alpha   90.00
_cell.angle_beta   90.00
_cell.angle_gamma   90.00
#
_symmetry.space_group_name_H-M   'P 1'
#
loop_
_entity.id
_entity.type
_entity.pdbx_description
1 polymer ?
#
loop_
_entity_poly.entity_id
_entity_poly.type
_entity_poly.pdbx_seq_one_letter_code
_entity_poly.pdbx_strand_id
1 'polypeptide(L)'
;MSVAVVRDLRAHQRLDGPGQIAAFEQDLLAEFVLARSSAGITDATIRADVAAVEELREWFGRPLWEMTPQHIDAFFGRHLSEAVPGTKVRKAAGFVVYFEFLELRHKPDIHAATGFVVESPLDEMNRPRGGTHGRLRIPPTPREVAQLFTGWQHGLDSARKYATAVRNYTHSGWSA
;
A
#
# COMPACT_ATOMS: atom_id res chain seq x y z
N MET A 1 -28.67 -30.75 10.91
CA MET A 1 -27.51 -30.39 10.06
C MET A 1 -26.71 -29.33 10.80
N SER A 2 -25.50 -29.67 11.24
CA SER A 2 -24.62 -28.77 12.00
C SER A 2 -23.92 -27.84 11.01
N VAL A 3 -24.14 -26.53 11.12
CA VAL A 3 -23.41 -25.56 10.30
C VAL A 3 -21.94 -25.62 10.69
N ALA A 4 -21.06 -25.80 9.70
CA ALA A 4 -19.61 -25.78 9.92
C ALA A 4 -19.20 -24.41 10.48
N VAL A 5 -18.38 -24.41 11.53
CA VAL A 5 -17.74 -23.19 12.02
C VAL A 5 -16.84 -22.67 10.89
N VAL A 6 -17.30 -21.63 10.20
CA VAL A 6 -16.47 -20.86 9.27
C VAL A 6 -15.44 -20.14 10.13
N ARG A 7 -14.26 -20.76 10.27
CA ARG A 7 -13.10 -20.04 10.79
C ARG A 7 -12.76 -18.97 9.77
N ASP A 8 -12.69 -17.73 10.25
CA ASP A 8 -12.27 -16.61 9.43
C ASP A 8 -10.91 -16.94 8.79
N LEU A 9 -10.79 -16.81 7.46
CA LEU A 9 -9.55 -17.02 6.70
C LEU A 9 -8.46 -15.98 7.05
N ARG A 10 -8.83 -15.07 7.93
CA ARG A 10 -8.12 -13.91 8.40
C ARG A 10 -7.65 -14.16 9.83
N ALA A 11 -6.80 -15.15 10.05
CA ALA A 11 -5.96 -15.14 11.25
C ALA A 11 -4.98 -13.95 11.12
N HIS A 12 -5.48 -12.73 11.32
CA HIS A 12 -4.66 -11.53 11.32
C HIS A 12 -3.83 -11.63 12.58
N GLN A 13 -2.54 -11.86 12.38
CA GLN A 13 -1.58 -11.79 13.44
C GLN A 13 -1.66 -10.37 13.98
N ARG A 14 -2.19 -10.22 15.21
CA ARG A 14 -2.09 -8.93 15.91
C ARG A 14 -0.60 -8.65 16.04
N LEU A 15 -0.19 -7.44 15.67
CA LEU A 15 1.21 -7.04 15.79
C LEU A 15 1.49 -6.79 17.27
N ASP A 16 1.96 -7.83 17.97
CA ASP A 16 2.07 -7.83 19.43
C ASP A 16 3.42 -7.26 19.93
N GLY A 17 4.36 -6.93 19.04
CA GLY A 17 5.68 -6.45 19.43
C GLY A 17 6.33 -5.45 18.45
N PRO A 18 7.27 -4.62 18.92
CA PRO A 18 7.88 -3.54 18.14
C PRO A 18 8.61 -4.03 16.88
N GLY A 19 9.23 -5.22 16.93
CA GLY A 19 9.86 -5.82 15.76
C GLY A 19 8.87 -6.24 14.66
N GLN A 20 7.68 -6.70 15.04
CA GLN A 20 6.63 -7.07 14.08
C GLN A 20 6.03 -5.82 13.43
N ILE A 21 5.83 -4.76 14.23
CA ILE A 21 5.40 -3.45 13.74
C ILE A 21 6.41 -2.89 12.73
N ALA A 22 7.70 -2.91 13.06
CA ALA A 22 8.74 -2.41 12.17
C ALA A 22 8.84 -3.19 10.86
N ALA A 23 8.71 -4.53 10.92
CA ALA A 23 8.67 -5.37 9.72
C ALA A 23 7.45 -5.05 8.85
N PHE A 24 6.27 -4.90 9.47
CA PHE A 24 5.05 -4.56 8.74
C PHE A 24 5.13 -3.17 8.09
N GLU A 25 5.70 -2.17 8.78
CA GLU A 25 5.97 -0.85 8.16
C GLU A 25 6.92 -0.95 6.96
N GLN A 26 7.94 -1.79 7.05
CA GLN A 26 8.89 -2.01 5.96
C GLN A 26 8.23 -2.70 4.77
N ASP A 27 7.35 -3.69 5.02
CA ASP A 27 6.58 -4.36 3.99
C ASP A 27 5.63 -3.38 3.27
N LEU A 28 4.93 -2.51 4.01
CA LEU A 28 4.08 -1.46 3.43
C LEU A 28 4.88 -0.50 2.53
N LEU A 29 6.07 -0.09 2.96
CA LEU A 29 6.95 0.76 2.14
C LEU A 29 7.45 0.04 0.88
N ALA A 30 7.79 -1.25 0.98
CA ALA A 30 8.20 -2.06 -0.16
C ALA A 30 7.05 -2.22 -1.17
N GLU A 31 5.84 -2.49 -0.70
CA GLU A 31 4.65 -2.57 -1.56
C GLU A 31 4.29 -1.21 -2.19
N PHE A 32 4.47 -0.11 -1.46
CA PHE A 32 4.32 1.24 -2.00
C PHE A 32 5.28 1.49 -3.18
N VAL A 33 6.56 1.15 -3.03
CA VAL A 33 7.57 1.25 -4.09
C VAL A 33 7.15 0.41 -5.31
N LEU A 34 6.71 -0.82 -5.08
CA LEU A 34 6.25 -1.71 -6.15
C LEU A 34 5.03 -1.14 -6.90
N ALA A 35 4.06 -0.57 -6.17
CA ALA A 35 2.89 0.07 -6.75
C ALA A 35 3.25 1.31 -7.58
N ARG A 36 4.20 2.14 -7.09
CA ARG A 36 4.67 3.32 -7.83
C ARG A 36 5.48 2.93 -9.07
N SER A 37 6.33 1.91 -8.98
CA SER A 37 7.08 1.38 -10.12
C SER A 37 6.13 0.82 -11.19
N SER A 38 5.13 0.05 -10.77
CA SER A 38 4.08 -0.50 -11.66
C SER A 38 3.25 0.58 -12.35
N ALA A 39 3.14 1.76 -11.73
CA ALA A 39 2.48 2.93 -12.28
C ALA A 39 3.33 3.70 -13.33
N GLY A 40 4.58 3.30 -13.57
CA GLY A 40 5.50 3.98 -14.48
C GLY A 40 6.05 5.29 -13.94
N ILE A 41 6.08 5.45 -12.61
CA ILE A 41 6.68 6.61 -11.96
C ILE A 41 8.21 6.47 -11.97
N THR A 42 8.92 7.59 -12.16
CA THR A 42 10.39 7.57 -12.21
C THR A 42 11.00 7.23 -10.85
N ASP A 43 12.13 6.51 -10.85
CA ASP A 43 12.87 6.14 -9.64
C ASP A 43 13.27 7.35 -8.79
N ALA A 44 13.57 8.48 -9.43
CA ALA A 44 13.91 9.72 -8.73
C ALA A 44 12.71 10.26 -7.93
N THR A 45 11.51 10.19 -8.50
CA THR A 45 10.27 10.57 -7.81
C THR A 45 9.94 9.58 -6.69
N ILE A 46 10.02 8.27 -6.95
CA ILE A 46 9.76 7.24 -5.93
C ILE A 46 10.69 7.43 -4.73
N ARG A 47 11.99 7.63 -4.98
CA ARG A 47 13.00 7.88 -3.94
C ARG A 47 12.68 9.15 -3.14
N ALA A 48 12.23 10.21 -3.79
CA ALA A 48 11.86 11.44 -3.11
C ALA A 48 10.61 11.27 -2.22
N ASP A 49 9.62 10.50 -2.67
CA ASP A 49 8.43 10.18 -1.90
C ASP A 49 8.78 9.32 -0.68
N VAL A 50 9.56 8.24 -0.87
CA VAL A 50 10.02 7.35 0.20
C VAL A 50 10.81 8.13 1.25
N ALA A 51 11.79 8.95 0.83
CA ALA A 51 12.58 9.75 1.75
C ALA A 51 11.73 10.76 2.55
N ALA A 52 10.65 11.29 1.96
CA ALA A 52 9.72 12.13 2.70
C ALA A 52 8.97 11.33 3.77
N VAL A 53 8.44 10.15 3.42
CA VAL A 53 7.70 9.27 4.34
C VAL A 53 8.60 8.76 5.47
N GLU A 54 9.85 8.40 5.18
CA GLU A 54 10.85 8.00 6.18
C GLU A 54 11.14 9.14 7.16
N GLU A 55 11.38 10.36 6.67
CA GLU A 55 11.56 11.52 7.56
C GLU A 55 10.35 11.76 8.46
N LEU A 56 9.14 11.61 7.92
CA LEU A 56 7.91 11.75 8.70
C LEU A 56 7.81 10.68 9.80
N ARG A 57 8.18 9.43 9.48
CA ARG A 57 8.21 8.31 10.43
C ARG A 57 9.25 8.53 11.52
N GLU A 58 10.46 8.94 11.16
CA GLU A 58 11.53 9.26 12.10
C GLU A 58 11.13 10.37 13.06
N TRP A 59 10.49 11.43 12.55
CA TRP A 59 9.99 12.52 13.37
C TRP A 59 8.83 12.07 14.29
N PHE A 60 7.90 11.26 13.79
CA PHE A 60 6.72 10.86 14.55
C PHE A 60 7.04 9.84 15.64
N GLY A 61 8.04 8.97 15.43
CA GLY A 61 8.52 7.99 16.40
C GLY A 61 7.51 6.87 16.73
N ARG A 62 6.41 6.81 15.97
CA ARG A 62 5.31 5.85 16.06
C ARG A 62 4.89 5.44 14.66
N PRO A 63 4.12 4.36 14.51
CA PRO A 63 3.63 3.97 13.19
C PRO A 63 2.73 5.02 12.55
N LEU A 64 2.91 5.25 11.25
CA LEU A 64 2.23 6.34 10.54
C LEU A 64 0.69 6.19 10.49
N TRP A 65 0.16 4.97 10.63
CA TRP A 65 -1.30 4.74 10.70
C TRP A 65 -1.94 5.24 12.02
N GLU A 66 -1.14 5.64 13.01
CA GLU A 66 -1.61 6.29 14.25
C GLU A 66 -1.61 7.82 14.14
N MET A 67 -1.21 8.37 12.99
CA MET A 67 -1.17 9.82 12.79
C MET A 67 -2.56 10.44 12.74
N THR A 68 -2.62 11.69 13.18
CA THR A 68 -3.82 12.52 13.13
C THR A 68 -3.47 13.81 12.39
N PRO A 69 -4.47 14.59 11.92
CA PRO A 69 -4.21 15.88 11.29
C PRO A 69 -3.36 16.83 12.15
N GLN A 70 -3.58 16.83 13.47
CA GLN A 70 -2.80 17.64 14.41
C GLN A 70 -1.30 17.30 14.41
N HIS A 71 -0.96 16.02 14.21
CA HIS A 71 0.44 15.61 14.09
C HIS A 71 1.06 16.13 12.79
N ILE A 72 0.31 16.12 11.68
CA ILE A 72 0.78 16.68 10.41
C ILE A 72 0.99 18.19 10.50
N ASP A 73 0.07 18.91 11.14
CA ASP A 73 0.19 20.36 11.33
C ASP A 73 1.43 20.68 12.17
N ALA A 74 1.68 19.89 13.22
CA ALA A 74 2.88 20.02 14.03
C ALA A 74 4.17 19.72 13.25
N PHE A 75 4.14 18.76 12.32
CA PHE A 75 5.27 18.47 11.43
C PHE A 75 5.57 19.67 10.51
N PHE A 76 4.57 20.22 9.83
CA PHE A 76 4.78 21.37 8.95
C PHE A 76 5.09 22.67 9.69
N GLY A 77 4.45 22.88 10.84
CA GLY A 77 4.57 24.10 11.63
C GLY A 77 5.83 24.18 12.50
N ARG A 78 6.39 23.04 12.92
CA ARG A 78 7.60 23.01 13.78
C ARG A 78 8.80 22.38 13.10
N HIS A 79 8.65 21.17 12.57
CA HIS A 79 9.79 20.42 11.99
C HIS A 79 10.22 20.99 10.63
N LEU A 80 9.26 21.37 9.80
CA LEU A 80 9.52 21.99 8.51
C LEU A 80 9.28 23.51 8.50
N SER A 81 9.41 24.21 9.64
CA SER A 81 9.12 25.66 9.70
C SER A 81 10.00 26.45 8.72
N GLU A 82 11.31 26.19 8.75
CA GLU A 82 12.35 26.86 7.93
C GLU A 82 12.48 26.30 6.50
N ALA A 83 11.76 25.23 6.17
CA ALA A 83 11.86 24.61 4.86
C ALA A 83 11.30 25.52 3.76
N VAL A 84 11.93 25.51 2.59
CA VAL A 84 11.45 26.24 1.41
C VAL A 84 10.02 25.79 1.07
N PRO A 85 9.08 26.71 0.74
CA PRO A 85 7.68 26.36 0.48
C PRO A 85 7.49 25.22 -0.54
N GLY A 86 8.28 25.23 -1.63
CA GLY A 86 8.24 24.16 -2.64
C GLY A 86 8.63 22.78 -2.10
N THR A 87 9.52 22.72 -1.10
CA THR A 87 9.88 21.48 -0.42
C THR A 87 8.74 20.97 0.44
N LYS A 88 8.04 21.85 1.17
CA LYS A 88 6.85 21.48 1.96
C LYS A 88 5.76 20.90 1.07
N VAL A 89 5.47 21.56 -0.06
CA VAL A 89 4.48 21.10 -1.05
C VAL A 89 4.87 19.73 -1.64
N ARG A 90 6.13 19.52 -1.99
CA ARG A 90 6.60 18.22 -2.52
C ARG A 90 6.47 17.10 -1.49
N LYS A 91 6.83 17.36 -0.23
CA LYS A 91 6.68 16.37 0.86
C LYS A 91 5.20 16.06 1.11
N ALA A 92 4.35 17.10 1.19
CA ALA A 92 2.90 16.92 1.30
C ALA A 92 2.34 16.06 0.16
N ALA A 93 2.78 16.27 -1.08
CA ALA A 93 2.36 15.44 -2.21
C ALA A 93 2.77 13.97 -2.03
N GLY A 94 4.00 13.70 -1.57
CA GLY A 94 4.45 12.34 -1.25
C GLY A 94 3.59 11.67 -0.16
N PHE A 95 3.26 12.42 0.89
CA PHE A 95 2.37 11.93 1.97
C PHE A 95 0.98 11.59 1.46
N VAL A 96 0.37 12.46 0.65
CA VAL A 96 -0.95 12.19 0.05
C VAL A 96 -0.93 10.86 -0.69
N VAL A 97 0.06 10.65 -1.58
CA VAL A 97 0.12 9.42 -2.38
C VAL A 97 0.35 8.18 -1.51
N TYR A 98 1.16 8.28 -0.46
CA TYR A 98 1.39 7.18 0.47
C TYR A 98 0.15 6.83 1.28
N PHE A 99 -0.54 7.81 1.87
CA PHE A 99 -1.76 7.56 2.64
C PHE A 99 -2.93 7.11 1.75
N GLU A 100 -3.06 7.65 0.53
CA GLU A 100 -4.01 7.12 -0.47
C GLU A 100 -3.72 5.65 -0.80
N PHE A 101 -2.46 5.27 -0.94
CA PHE A 101 -2.06 3.87 -1.13
C PHE A 101 -2.45 2.98 0.06
N LEU A 102 -2.20 3.43 1.30
CA LEU A 102 -2.60 2.69 2.50
C LEU A 102 -4.12 2.54 2.59
N GLU A 103 -4.87 3.60 2.33
CA GLU A 103 -6.33 3.58 2.36
C GLU A 103 -6.93 2.63 1.32
N LEU A 104 -6.41 2.66 0.09
CA LEU A 104 -6.93 1.86 -1.02
C LEU A 104 -6.61 0.37 -0.89
N ARG A 105 -5.43 0.02 -0.38
CA ARG A 105 -4.93 -1.36 -0.40
C ARG A 105 -4.86 -2.02 0.97
N HIS A 106 -4.42 -1.29 1.99
CA HIS A 106 -4.04 -1.86 3.27
C HIS A 106 -4.94 -1.45 4.43
N LYS A 107 -5.99 -0.65 4.20
CA LYS A 107 -6.93 -0.24 5.25
C LYS A 107 -7.53 -1.43 6.02
N PRO A 108 -7.99 -2.51 5.35
CA PRO A 108 -8.48 -3.69 6.07
C PRO A 108 -7.38 -4.41 6.85
N ASP A 109 -6.20 -4.55 6.25
CA ASP A 109 -5.07 -5.30 6.82
C ASP A 109 -4.50 -4.58 8.06
N ILE A 110 -4.27 -3.27 7.95
CA ILE A 110 -3.83 -2.40 9.05
C ILE A 110 -4.86 -2.46 10.18
N HIS A 111 -6.15 -2.33 9.88
CA HIS A 111 -7.19 -2.37 10.89
C HIS A 111 -7.24 -3.69 11.63
N ALA A 112 -7.14 -4.82 10.91
CA ALA A 112 -7.20 -6.11 11.56
C ALA A 112 -5.87 -6.50 12.26
N ALA A 113 -4.73 -5.98 11.82
CA ALA A 113 -3.42 -6.18 12.47
C ALA A 113 -3.20 -5.30 13.72
N THR A 114 -3.74 -4.07 13.74
CA THR A 114 -3.41 -3.04 14.75
C THR A 114 -4.62 -2.48 15.49
N GLY A 115 -5.83 -2.63 14.93
CA GLY A 115 -7.04 -1.95 15.40
C GLY A 115 -7.21 -0.52 14.88
N PHE A 116 -6.18 0.09 14.30
CA PHE A 116 -6.26 1.47 13.76
C PHE A 116 -6.90 1.51 12.39
N VAL A 117 -7.74 2.53 12.16
CA VAL A 117 -8.28 2.83 10.84
C VAL A 117 -7.39 3.90 10.23
N VAL A 118 -6.61 3.52 9.21
CA VAL A 118 -5.76 4.48 8.50
C VAL A 118 -6.62 5.44 7.67
N GLU A 119 -6.30 6.72 7.80
CA GLU A 119 -6.87 7.84 7.04
C GLU A 119 -5.76 8.85 6.76
N SER A 120 -5.87 9.55 5.64
CA SER A 120 -4.96 10.61 5.26
C SER A 120 -4.99 11.73 6.31
N PRO A 121 -3.86 12.01 6.99
CA PRO A 121 -3.80 13.07 7.99
C PRO A 121 -3.76 14.47 7.35
N LEU A 122 -3.60 14.55 6.02
CA LEU A 122 -3.72 15.79 5.27
C LEU A 122 -5.19 16.08 4.97
N ASP A 123 -5.71 17.14 5.61
CA ASP A 123 -7.05 17.67 5.32
C ASP A 123 -7.10 18.36 3.95
N GLU A 124 -8.30 18.73 3.52
CA GLU A 124 -8.53 19.38 2.21
C GLU A 124 -7.77 20.71 2.07
N MET A 125 -7.52 21.40 3.19
CA MET A 125 -6.81 22.69 3.22
C MET A 125 -5.29 22.54 3.05
N ASN A 126 -4.71 21.49 3.61
CA ASN A 126 -3.29 21.18 3.53
C ASN A 126 -2.93 20.33 2.29
N ARG A 127 -3.93 19.85 1.55
CA ARG A 127 -3.70 19.05 0.33
C ARG A 127 -3.13 19.94 -0.79
N PRO A 128 -1.95 19.62 -1.36
CA PRO A 128 -1.39 20.40 -2.46
C PRO A 128 -2.30 20.31 -3.70
N ARG A 129 -2.71 21.48 -4.20
CA ARG A 129 -3.58 21.60 -5.38
C ARG A 129 -2.82 21.20 -6.65
N GLY A 130 -3.49 20.51 -7.57
CA GLY A 130 -2.95 20.15 -8.88
C GLY A 130 -2.02 18.93 -8.90
N GLY A 131 -1.93 18.18 -7.80
CA GLY A 131 -1.29 16.87 -7.80
C GLY A 131 -2.00 15.92 -8.77
N THR A 132 -1.23 15.19 -9.59
CA THR A 132 -1.79 14.05 -10.30
C THR A 132 -2.27 13.07 -9.23
N HIS A 133 -3.58 12.94 -9.03
CA HIS A 133 -4.17 11.89 -8.20
C HIS A 133 -3.36 10.61 -8.41
N GLY A 134 -2.92 9.99 -7.30
CA GLY A 134 -1.96 8.90 -7.34
C GLY A 134 -2.38 7.96 -8.45
N ARG A 135 -1.65 7.95 -9.58
CA ARG A 135 -1.88 7.02 -10.69
C ARG A 135 -1.43 5.64 -10.21
N LEU A 136 -1.94 5.20 -9.06
CA LEU A 136 -1.60 3.99 -8.37
C LEU A 136 -2.15 2.87 -9.23
N ARG A 137 -1.27 2.31 -10.06
CA ARG A 137 -1.53 1.04 -10.71
C ARG A 137 -1.15 -0.02 -9.70
N ILE A 138 -2.15 -0.47 -8.96
CA ILE A 138 -1.97 -1.45 -7.89
C ILE A 138 -1.70 -2.81 -8.55
N PRO A 139 -0.49 -3.39 -8.42
CA PRO A 139 -0.22 -4.73 -8.94
C PRO A 139 -0.99 -5.77 -8.09
N PRO A 140 -1.54 -6.84 -8.69
CA PRO A 140 -2.27 -7.86 -7.94
C PRO A 140 -1.37 -8.51 -6.89
N THR A 141 -1.94 -8.82 -5.73
CA THR A 141 -1.25 -9.54 -4.65
C THR A 141 -0.83 -10.94 -5.11
N PRO A 142 0.20 -11.57 -4.49
CA PRO A 142 0.59 -12.95 -4.83
C PRO A 142 -0.57 -13.94 -4.72
N ARG A 143 -1.48 -13.72 -3.76
CA ARG A 143 -2.70 -14.51 -3.60
C ARG A 143 -3.66 -14.33 -4.77
N GLU A 144 -3.93 -13.09 -5.20
CA GLU A 144 -4.78 -12.81 -6.36
C GLU A 144 -4.19 -13.38 -7.65
N VAL A 145 -2.86 -13.28 -7.80
CA VAL A 145 -2.12 -13.91 -8.91
C VAL A 145 -2.28 -15.43 -8.88
N ALA A 146 -2.08 -16.07 -7.72
CA ALA A 146 -2.27 -17.51 -7.56
C ALA A 146 -3.73 -17.94 -7.83
N GLN A 147 -4.72 -17.16 -7.37
CA GLN A 147 -6.13 -17.41 -7.64
C GLN A 147 -6.47 -17.30 -9.12
N LEU A 148 -5.94 -16.29 -9.81
CA LEU A 148 -6.09 -16.12 -11.26
C LEU A 148 -5.55 -17.35 -12.00
N PHE A 149 -4.32 -17.77 -11.71
CA PHE A 149 -3.70 -18.89 -12.40
C PHE A 149 -4.34 -20.23 -12.05
N THR A 150 -4.73 -20.45 -10.80
CA THR A 150 -5.50 -21.64 -10.39
C THR A 150 -6.85 -21.70 -11.11
N GLY A 151 -7.57 -20.59 -11.18
CA GLY A 151 -8.83 -20.49 -11.91
C GLY A 151 -8.65 -20.72 -13.42
N TRP A 152 -7.59 -20.15 -14.00
CA TRP A 152 -7.25 -20.37 -15.40
C TRP A 152 -6.93 -21.84 -15.67
N GLN A 153 -6.18 -22.50 -14.80
CA GLN A 153 -5.89 -23.94 -14.88
C GLN A 153 -7.19 -24.76 -14.90
N HIS A 154 -8.13 -24.52 -13.98
CA HIS A 154 -9.43 -25.20 -13.99
C HIS A 154 -10.25 -24.93 -15.25
N GLY A 155 -10.15 -23.72 -15.81
CA GLY A 155 -10.81 -23.36 -17.07
C GLY A 155 -10.33 -24.18 -18.27
N LEU A 156 -9.09 -24.71 -18.23
CA LEU A 156 -8.54 -25.54 -19.30
C LEU A 156 -9.37 -26.82 -19.53
N ASP A 157 -9.92 -27.41 -18.47
CA ASP A 157 -10.69 -28.66 -18.55
C ASP A 157 -11.98 -28.52 -19.39
N SER A 158 -12.54 -27.30 -19.43
CA SER A 158 -13.75 -26.96 -20.19
C SER A 158 -13.47 -26.26 -21.52
N ALA A 159 -12.20 -26.05 -21.86
CA ALA A 159 -11.82 -25.21 -22.99
C ALA A 159 -12.16 -25.88 -24.34
N ARG A 160 -13.03 -25.24 -25.14
CA ARG A 160 -13.38 -25.67 -26.51
C ARG A 160 -12.15 -25.92 -27.41
N LYS A 161 -11.05 -25.18 -27.19
CA LYS A 161 -9.78 -25.31 -27.92
C LYS A 161 -8.62 -25.57 -26.94
N TYR A 162 -8.60 -26.76 -26.36
CA TYR A 162 -7.64 -27.15 -25.33
C TYR A 162 -6.17 -26.83 -25.68
N ALA A 163 -5.68 -27.27 -26.84
CA ALA A 163 -4.27 -27.06 -27.23
C ALA A 163 -3.85 -25.58 -27.27
N THR A 164 -4.71 -24.69 -27.75
CA THR A 164 -4.45 -23.24 -27.75
C THR A 164 -4.49 -22.66 -26.34
N ALA A 165 -5.44 -23.11 -25.52
CA ALA A 165 -5.60 -22.66 -24.15
C ALA A 165 -4.40 -23.05 -23.27
N VAL A 166 -3.95 -24.31 -23.36
CA VAL A 166 -2.75 -24.80 -22.65
C VAL A 166 -1.51 -24.05 -23.10
N ARG A 167 -1.34 -23.81 -24.41
CA ARG A 167 -0.21 -23.03 -24.91
C ARG A 167 -0.17 -21.62 -24.30
N ASN A 168 -1.30 -20.94 -24.23
CA ASN A 168 -1.35 -19.59 -23.66
C ASN A 168 -1.04 -19.60 -22.15
N TYR A 169 -1.52 -20.62 -21.43
CA TYR A 169 -1.23 -20.83 -20.02
C TYR A 169 0.25 -21.13 -19.77
N THR A 170 0.89 -21.97 -20.58
CA THR A 170 2.33 -22.24 -20.41
C THR A 170 3.20 -21.05 -20.84
N HIS A 171 2.75 -20.25 -21.81
CA HIS A 171 3.45 -19.03 -22.22
C HIS A 171 3.39 -17.89 -21.20
N SER A 172 2.45 -17.92 -20.25
CA SER A 172 2.38 -16.89 -19.20
C SER A 172 3.50 -17.02 -18.16
N GLY A 173 4.29 -18.11 -18.19
CA GLY A 173 5.48 -18.28 -17.36
C GLY A 173 5.20 -18.51 -15.88
N TRP A 174 3.96 -18.81 -15.49
CA TRP A 174 3.63 -19.14 -14.11
C TRP A 174 3.95 -20.61 -13.83
N SER A 175 4.82 -20.86 -12.85
CA SER A 175 5.05 -22.19 -12.28
C SER A 175 4.48 -22.19 -10.88
N ALA A 176 3.57 -23.13 -10.60
CA ALA A 176 3.08 -23.42 -9.26
C ALA A 176 4.20 -23.95 -8.36
#